data_AF-A0A432MLH6-F1
#
_entry.id   AF-A0A432MLH6-F1
#
_cell.length_a   1.000
_cell.length_b   1.000
_cell.length_c   1.000
_cell.angle_alpha   90.00
_cell.angle_beta   90.00
_cell.angle_gamma   90.00
#
_symmetry.space_group_name_H-M   'P 1'
#
loop_
_entity.id
_entity.type
_entity.pdbx_description
1 polymer ?
#
loop_
_entity_poly.entity_id
_entity_poly.type
_entity_poly.pdbx_seq_one_letter_code
_entity_poly.pdbx_strand_id
1 'polypeptide(L)'
;MTFDECHESLVQIRRRQGTRFPKIRVDCGGEVFRGRLSRTDSDPEHRAAPIAPRGALVLEDLKHGRARSTVVPLDRIGPDGLRPLDDAE
;
A
#
# COMPACT_ATOMS: atom_id res chain seq x y z
N MET A 1 -4.57 5.85 9.18
CA MET A 1 -5.20 4.53 9.02
C MET A 1 -4.57 3.55 10.00
N THR A 2 -5.32 2.57 10.50
CA THR A 2 -4.84 1.48 11.38
C THR A 2 -4.38 0.25 10.58
N PHE A 3 -3.74 -0.71 11.26
CA PHE A 3 -3.35 -1.98 10.64
C PHE A 3 -4.54 -2.78 10.09
N ASP A 4 -5.64 -2.85 10.84
CA ASP A 4 -6.79 -3.65 10.45
C ASP A 4 -7.54 -3.01 9.28
N GLU A 5 -7.76 -1.69 9.31
CA GLU A 5 -8.33 -0.93 8.18
C GLU A 5 -7.49 -1.09 6.90
N CYS A 6 -6.16 -1.02 7.04
CA CYS A 6 -5.24 -1.22 5.93
C CYS A 6 -5.32 -2.65 5.39
N HIS A 7 -5.32 -3.65 6.28
CA HIS A 7 -5.39 -5.05 5.90
C HIS A 7 -6.71 -5.35 5.15
N GLU A 8 -7.84 -4.91 5.68
CA GLU A 8 -9.16 -5.10 5.07
C GLU A 8 -9.22 -4.46 3.67
N SER A 9 -8.77 -3.21 3.56
CA SER A 9 -8.72 -2.49 2.28
C SER A 9 -7.86 -3.23 1.25
N LEU A 10 -6.67 -3.69 1.65
CA LEU A 10 -5.77 -4.43 0.76
C LEU A 10 -6.33 -5.80 0.38
N VAL A 11 -7.03 -6.50 1.28
CA VAL A 11 -7.70 -7.76 0.94
C VAL A 11 -8.73 -7.55 -0.17
N GLN A 12 -9.54 -6.50 -0.08
CA GLN A 12 -10.53 -6.19 -1.12
C GLN A 12 -9.85 -5.86 -2.47
N ILE A 13 -8.82 -5.02 -2.44
CA ILE A 13 -8.05 -4.65 -3.64
C ILE A 13 -7.39 -5.87 -4.29
N ARG A 14 -6.74 -6.73 -3.48
CA ARG A 14 -6.08 -7.97 -3.94
C ARG A 14 -7.07 -8.92 -4.59
N ARG A 15 -8.24 -9.11 -3.99
CA ARG A 15 -9.32 -9.92 -4.55
C ARG A 15 -9.79 -9.36 -5.89
N ARG A 16 -9.99 -8.04 -5.97
CA ARG A 16 -10.41 -7.36 -7.20
C ARG A 16 -9.41 -7.52 -8.34
N GLN A 17 -8.10 -7.39 -8.06
CA GLN A 17 -7.04 -7.46 -9.07
C GLN A 17 -6.48 -8.88 -9.28
N GLY A 18 -6.92 -9.88 -8.51
CA GLY A 18 -6.45 -11.26 -8.62
C GLY A 18 -4.95 -11.46 -8.31
N THR A 19 -4.36 -10.62 -7.45
CA THR A 19 -2.92 -10.67 -7.15
C THR A 19 -2.61 -10.29 -5.70
N ARG A 20 -1.53 -10.84 -5.14
CA ARG A 20 -1.00 -10.46 -3.82
C ARG A 20 -0.30 -9.10 -3.82
N PHE A 21 0.20 -8.69 -4.99
CA PHE A 21 0.97 -7.46 -5.20
C PHE A 21 0.19 -6.48 -6.08
N PRO A 22 -0.94 -5.93 -5.61
CA PRO A 22 -1.82 -5.09 -6.41
C PRO A 22 -1.17 -3.76 -6.75
N LYS A 23 -1.64 -3.14 -7.83
CA LYS A 23 -1.35 -1.73 -8.14
C LYS A 23 -2.28 -0.87 -7.29
N ILE A 24 -1.72 0.06 -6.54
CA ILE A 24 -2.48 0.93 -5.63
C ILE A 24 -2.07 2.39 -5.76
N ARG A 25 -3.04 3.25 -5.46
CA ARG A 25 -2.85 4.68 -5.22
C ARG A 25 -2.95 4.93 -3.72
N VAL A 26 -2.01 5.70 -3.19
CA VAL A 26 -2.00 6.15 -1.80
C VAL A 26 -1.98 7.67 -1.76
N ASP A 27 -3.04 8.26 -1.19
CA ASP A 27 -3.14 9.69 -0.89
C ASP A 27 -2.72 9.94 0.56
N CYS A 28 -1.70 10.77 0.73
CA CYS A 28 -1.02 10.98 2.01
C CYS A 28 -0.60 12.44 2.13
N GLY A 29 -1.33 13.22 2.95
CA GLY A 29 -0.97 14.59 3.27
C GLY A 29 -0.86 15.54 2.06
N GLY A 30 -1.70 15.33 1.03
CA GLY A 30 -1.70 16.11 -0.21
C GLY A 30 -0.74 15.57 -1.29
N GLU A 31 0.05 14.55 -0.98
CA GLU A 31 0.87 13.82 -1.95
C GLU A 31 0.17 12.55 -2.41
N VAL A 32 0.36 12.21 -3.69
CA VAL A 32 -0.21 11.01 -4.29
C VAL A 32 0.92 10.08 -4.73
N PHE A 33 0.99 8.91 -4.11
CA PHE A 33 1.89 7.84 -4.50
C PHE A 33 1.13 6.81 -5.32
N ARG A 34 1.72 6.37 -6.44
CA ARG A 34 1.19 5.30 -7.30
C ARG A 34 2.26 4.25 -7.45
N GLY A 35 1.91 2.99 -7.24
CA GLY A 35 2.90 1.92 -7.29
C GLY A 35 2.30 0.54 -7.18
N ARG A 36 3.14 -0.47 -7.36
CA ARG A 36 2.80 -1.86 -7.04
C ARG A 36 3.12 -2.11 -5.57
N LEU A 37 2.15 -2.57 -4.80
CA LEU A 37 2.41 -2.99 -3.42
C LEU A 37 3.38 -4.16 -3.42
N SER A 38 4.53 -4.00 -2.78
CA SER A 38 5.52 -5.06 -2.60
C SER A 38 5.52 -5.62 -1.19
N ARG A 39 5.21 -4.78 -0.20
CA ARG A 39 5.14 -5.14 1.22
C ARG A 39 4.22 -4.19 1.97
N THR A 40 3.55 -4.70 3.01
CA THR A 40 2.85 -3.89 4.01
C THR A 40 3.06 -4.49 5.39
N ASP A 41 3.17 -3.65 6.41
CA ASP A 41 3.23 -4.12 7.80
C ASP A 41 1.85 -4.61 8.31
N SER A 42 0.77 -4.33 7.56
CA SER A 42 -0.57 -4.84 7.88
C SER A 42 -0.77 -6.32 7.59
N ASP A 43 0.12 -6.93 6.80
CA ASP A 43 0.08 -8.36 6.51
C ASP A 43 0.55 -9.18 7.73
N PRO A 44 -0.11 -10.31 8.05
CA PRO A 44 0.23 -11.13 9.22
C PRO A 44 1.71 -11.54 9.28
N GLU A 45 2.31 -11.85 8.14
CA GLU A 45 3.72 -12.24 8.03
C GLU A 45 4.72 -11.10 8.32
N HIS A 46 4.26 -9.84 8.36
CA HIS A 46 5.10 -8.66 8.56
C HIS A 46 4.84 -7.94 9.88
N ARG A 47 3.73 -8.25 10.58
CA ARG A 47 3.38 -7.64 11.87
C ARG A 47 4.44 -7.84 12.96
N ALA A 48 5.22 -8.93 12.90
CA ALA A 48 6.28 -9.21 13.88
C ALA A 48 7.56 -8.37 13.68
N ALA A 49 7.74 -7.77 12.50
CA ALA A 49 8.92 -6.98 12.15
C ALA A 49 8.51 -5.78 11.27
N PRO A 50 7.76 -4.81 11.83
CA PRO A 50 7.23 -3.70 11.07
C PRO A 50 8.35 -2.76 10.59
N ILE A 51 8.17 -2.19 9.40
CA ILE A 51 9.06 -1.18 8.81
C ILE A 51 9.00 0.13 9.59
N ALA A 52 7.81 0.48 10.12
CA ALA A 52 7.61 1.70 10.89
C ALA A 52 6.82 1.46 12.17
N PRO A 53 6.97 2.29 13.22
CA PRO A 53 6.29 2.11 14.51
C PRO A 53 4.76 2.03 14.42
N ARG A 54 4.15 2.72 13.44
CA ARG A 54 2.70 2.68 13.18
C ARG A 54 2.34 1.91 11.90
N GLY A 55 3.30 1.17 11.36
CA GLY A 55 3.21 0.44 10.11
C GLY A 55 3.42 1.31 8.86
N ALA A 56 3.82 0.67 7.77
CA ALA A 56 3.95 1.31 6.47
C ALA A 56 3.56 0.38 5.30
N LEU A 57 3.31 1.00 4.15
CA LEU A 57 3.24 0.37 2.83
C LEU A 57 4.57 0.57 2.10
N VAL A 58 4.98 -0.41 1.30
CA VAL A 58 6.09 -0.28 0.35
C VAL A 58 5.53 -0.41 -1.06
N LEU A 59 5.76 0.63 -1.85
CA LEU A 59 5.32 0.73 -3.23
C LEU A 59 6.53 0.67 -4.16
N GLU A 60 6.54 -0.29 -5.08
CA GLU A 60 7.47 -0.32 -6.21
C GLU A 60 6.97 0.61 -7.33
N ASP A 61 7.89 1.37 -7.92
CA ASP A 61 7.62 2.25 -9.05
C ASP A 61 7.16 1.43 -10.27
N LEU A 62 6.07 1.87 -10.92
CA LEU A 62 5.49 1.14 -12.05
C LEU A 62 6.33 1.22 -13.34
N LYS A 63 7.17 2.26 -13.49
CA LYS A 63 8.02 2.48 -14.66
C LYS A 63 9.41 1.85 -14.48
N HIS A 64 9.91 1.80 -13.25
CA HIS A 64 11.27 1.35 -12.94
C HIS A 64 11.33 0.02 -12.16
N GLY A 65 10.18 -0.58 -11.84
CA GLY A 65 10.09 -1.84 -11.11
C GLY A 65 10.75 -1.78 -9.73
N ARG A 66 11.37 -2.90 -9.31
CA ARG A 66 12.02 -3.05 -7.99
C ARG A 66 13.17 -2.08 -7.71
N ALA A 67 13.70 -1.39 -8.73
CA ALA A 67 14.85 -0.50 -8.58
C ALA A 67 14.54 0.76 -7.75
N ARG A 68 13.26 1.12 -7.61
CA ARG A 68 12.83 2.27 -6.82
C ARG A 68 11.58 1.94 -6.03
N SER A 69 11.69 1.98 -4.71
CA SER A 69 10.57 1.79 -3.79
C SER A 69 10.32 3.03 -2.95
N THR A 70 9.05 3.24 -2.60
CA THR A 70 8.60 4.32 -1.70
C THR A 70 7.95 3.71 -0.48
N VAL A 71 8.35 4.17 0.70
CA VAL A 71 7.74 3.77 1.98
C VAL A 71 6.72 4.82 2.38
N VAL A 72 5.47 4.42 2.57
CA VAL A 72 4.36 5.30 2.96
C VAL A 72 3.85 4.90 4.35
N PRO A 73 4.04 5.72 5.39
CA PRO A 73 3.56 5.44 6.75
C PRO A 73 2.03 5.40 6.82
N LEU A 74 1.45 4.40 7.50
CA LEU A 74 -0.02 4.22 7.60
C LEU A 74 -0.72 5.35 8.35
N ASP A 75 -0.03 5.98 9.30
CA ASP A 75 -0.55 7.10 10.09
C ASP A 75 -0.73 8.38 9.27
N ARG A 76 -0.09 8.47 8.10
CA ARG A 76 -0.29 9.58 7.16
C ARG A 76 -1.36 9.31 6.09
N ILE A 77 -1.90 8.09 6.04
CA ILE A 77 -2.96 7.70 5.10
C ILE A 77 -4.33 7.94 5.76
N GLY A 78 -5.15 8.78 5.13
CA GLY A 78 -6.53 9.01 5.55
C GLY A 78 -7.45 7.81 5.29
N PRO A 79 -8.70 7.81 5.79
CA PRO A 79 -9.65 6.71 5.62
C PRO A 79 -9.86 6.27 4.16
N ASP A 80 -9.92 7.23 3.24
CA ASP A 80 -10.08 7.00 1.79
C ASP A 80 -8.76 7.16 1.01
N GLY A 81 -7.64 7.12 1.72
CA GLY A 81 -6.32 7.36 1.15
C GLY A 81 -5.79 6.18 0.35
N LEU A 82 -6.30 4.97 0.57
CA LEU A 82 -5.84 3.75 -0.10
C LEU A 82 -6.86 3.28 -1.14
N ARG A 83 -6.47 3.24 -2.42
CA ARG A 83 -7.37 2.88 -3.53
C ARG A 83 -6.72 1.91 -4.51
N PRO A 84 -7.49 1.04 -5.18
CA PRO A 84 -6.99 0.30 -6.32
C PRO A 84 -6.56 1.28 -7.42
N LEU A 85 -5.44 1.00 -8.08
CA LEU A 85 -5.07 1.65 -9.32
C LEU A 85 -5.49 0.73 -10.47
N ASP A 86 -6.63 1.04 -11.08
CA ASP A 86 -7.12 0.35 -12.26
C ASP A 86 -6.37 0.87 -13.51
N ASP A 87 -6.18 0.02 -14.53
CA ASP A 87 -5.41 0.34 -15.75
C ASP A 87 -6.16 1.31 -16.72
N ALA A 88 -6.77 2.36 -16.18
CA ALA A 88 -7.43 3.42 -16.92
C ALA A 88 -6.66 4.76 -16.76
N GLU A 89 -5.39 4.79 -17.16
CA GLU A 89 -4.67 6.01 -17.55
C GLU A 89 -3.85 5.73 -18.82
#